data_AF-A0A0G3CDS7-F1
#
_entry.id   AF-A0A0G3CDS7-F1
#
_cell.length_a   1.000
_cell.length_b   1.000
_cell.length_c   1.000
_cell.angle_alpha   90.00
_cell.angle_beta   90.00
_cell.angle_gamma   90.00
#
_symmetry.space_group_name_H-M   'P 1'
#
loop_
_entity.id
_entity.type
_entity.pdbx_description
1 polymer ?
#
loop_
_entity_poly.entity_id
_entity_poly.type
_entity_poly.pdbx_seq_one_letter_code
_entity_poly.pdbx_strand_id
1 'polypeptide(L)'
;MYESRGISDLQETDFDFTIQRLVSVLKNNPVLMVGAGSSKIVGYPLWPDLINELNMLAPSLQRDEKENLLIYADRVKDQLDKEGRIEEYYDFLTKTFQPKSKHFDMFHRSLLNLDFAGIVTPNYDIVLELAARNSSSWCEPIDLCSSEEKYTVLKFLRSIPKTQKTNLILHLHGCFKNPKKIILTQKDYLRAYGEIKDEEKLKYGQALNTFHRKVIWSLLATHTVVFIGFSMSDEFFMKVLEMVKEDFEIDTQPMHFAIISDKDKERTSEILRSKGVFPLFYPHSEDHQGLQDLIFKVEHLTGKNSTSYENIQPENNGELSNSIDLSQETSTNEKLDRENMNKPESTVSQFDSVNLDDINKKMLEL
;
A
#
# COMPACT_ATOMS: atom_id res chain seq x y z
N MET A 1 16.48 36.29 -33.36
CA MET A 1 15.60 35.13 -33.18
C MET A 1 16.39 34.08 -32.42
N TYR A 2 16.31 34.11 -31.09
CA TYR A 2 16.73 32.99 -30.25
C TYR A 2 15.42 32.34 -29.81
N GLU A 3 15.02 31.33 -30.55
CA GLU A 3 13.75 30.64 -30.38
C GLU A 3 13.73 29.81 -29.09
N SER A 4 12.51 29.70 -28.59
CA SER A 4 12.01 29.01 -27.41
C SER A 4 12.37 27.51 -27.34
N ARG A 5 13.64 27.16 -27.12
CA ARG A 5 14.06 25.84 -26.62
C ARG A 5 13.94 25.79 -25.09
N GLY A 6 12.76 26.14 -24.58
CA GLY A 6 12.51 26.32 -23.15
C GLY A 6 11.48 25.31 -22.65
N ILE A 7 11.88 24.49 -21.70
CA ILE A 7 11.02 23.63 -20.86
C ILE A 7 10.48 22.35 -21.55
N SER A 8 9.93 22.41 -22.76
CA SER A 8 9.37 21.21 -23.44
C SER A 8 10.43 20.15 -23.71
N ASP A 9 11.56 20.54 -24.29
CA ASP A 9 12.67 19.63 -24.64
C ASP A 9 13.30 19.03 -23.37
N LEU A 10 13.32 19.76 -22.26
CA LEU A 10 13.85 19.28 -20.98
C LEU A 10 12.89 18.26 -20.31
N GLN A 11 11.58 18.50 -20.36
CA GLN A 11 10.57 17.55 -19.87
C GLN A 11 10.54 16.28 -20.71
N GLU A 12 10.66 16.39 -22.04
CA GLU A 12 10.69 15.24 -22.95
C GLU A 12 11.93 14.37 -22.70
N THR A 13 13.10 14.97 -22.45
CA THR A 13 14.32 14.23 -22.08
C THR A 13 14.23 13.52 -20.73
N ASP A 14 13.52 14.08 -19.75
CA ASP A 14 13.34 13.49 -18.43
C ASP A 14 12.32 12.33 -18.44
N PHE A 15 11.29 12.44 -19.28
CA PHE A 15 10.31 11.38 -19.50
C PHE A 15 10.92 10.18 -20.24
N ASP A 16 11.69 10.43 -21.31
CA ASP A 16 12.39 9.37 -22.03
C ASP A 16 13.45 8.68 -21.14
N PHE A 17 14.18 9.47 -20.34
CA PHE A 17 15.08 8.91 -19.32
C PHE A 17 14.33 7.97 -18.37
N THR A 18 13.16 8.39 -17.89
CA THR A 18 12.32 7.58 -16.99
C THR A 18 11.88 6.27 -17.64
N ILE A 19 11.43 6.32 -18.90
CA ILE A 19 11.06 5.12 -19.68
C ILE A 19 12.25 4.16 -19.78
N GLN A 20 13.42 4.64 -20.22
CA GLN A 20 14.62 3.80 -20.39
C GLN A 20 15.08 3.22 -19.06
N ARG A 21 15.01 4.01 -17.98
CA ARG A 21 15.37 3.56 -16.64
C ARG A 21 14.42 2.47 -16.15
N LEU A 22 13.10 2.63 -16.32
CA LEU A 22 12.12 1.60 -15.95
C LEU A 22 12.34 0.31 -16.75
N VAL A 23 12.53 0.40 -18.08
CA VAL A 23 12.86 -0.76 -18.92
C VAL A 23 14.12 -1.47 -18.41
N SER A 24 15.15 -0.73 -17.99
CA SER A 24 16.36 -1.32 -17.39
C SER A 24 16.10 -2.00 -16.05
N VAL A 25 15.22 -1.44 -15.21
CA VAL A 25 14.88 -2.00 -13.90
C VAL A 25 14.10 -3.31 -14.07
N LEU A 26 13.15 -3.36 -15.00
CA LEU A 26 12.34 -4.55 -15.31
C LEU A 26 13.19 -5.78 -15.69
N LYS A 27 14.36 -5.58 -16.31
CA LYS A 27 15.29 -6.68 -16.66
C LYS A 27 15.85 -7.43 -15.44
N ASN A 28 15.78 -6.84 -14.24
CA ASN A 28 16.27 -7.43 -13.00
C ASN A 28 15.14 -8.03 -12.15
N ASN A 29 13.98 -8.33 -12.76
CA ASN A 29 12.85 -9.00 -12.10
C ASN A 29 12.41 -8.29 -10.79
N PRO A 30 12.07 -6.98 -10.86
CA PRO A 30 11.64 -6.24 -9.68
C PRO A 30 10.26 -6.71 -9.20
N VAL A 31 9.96 -6.41 -7.94
CA VAL A 31 8.61 -6.53 -7.39
C VAL A 31 7.84 -5.24 -7.61
N LEU A 32 6.59 -5.36 -8.04
CA LEU A 32 5.68 -4.23 -8.13
C LEU A 32 4.97 -4.00 -6.79
N MET A 33 4.94 -2.75 -6.34
CA MET A 33 4.06 -2.30 -5.26
C MET A 33 3.06 -1.27 -5.78
N VAL A 34 1.77 -1.61 -5.76
CA VAL A 34 0.70 -0.74 -6.27
C VAL A 34 -0.14 -0.19 -5.13
N GLY A 35 -0.21 1.12 -4.96
CA GLY A 35 -1.07 1.75 -3.94
C GLY A 35 -2.42 2.24 -4.45
N ALA A 36 -3.15 2.94 -3.58
CA ALA A 36 -4.54 3.32 -3.80
C ALA A 36 -4.75 4.30 -4.97
N GLY A 37 -3.70 5.03 -5.38
CA GLY A 37 -3.72 5.90 -6.55
C GLY A 37 -4.11 5.17 -7.84
N SER A 38 -3.73 3.89 -7.98
CA SER A 38 -4.13 3.05 -9.11
C SER A 38 -5.64 2.78 -9.11
N SER A 39 -6.18 2.38 -7.95
CA SER A 39 -7.58 2.02 -7.78
C SER A 39 -8.52 3.23 -7.87
N LYS A 40 -8.02 4.46 -7.66
CA LYS A 40 -8.81 5.70 -7.79
C LYS A 40 -9.43 5.86 -9.18
N ILE A 41 -8.73 5.45 -10.24
CA ILE A 41 -9.19 5.53 -11.65
C ILE A 41 -10.45 4.68 -11.90
N VAL A 42 -10.71 3.70 -11.04
CA VAL A 42 -11.91 2.84 -11.10
C VAL A 42 -12.86 3.08 -9.92
N GLY A 43 -12.66 4.21 -9.22
CA GLY A 43 -13.62 4.76 -8.27
C GLY A 43 -13.42 4.36 -6.82
N TYR A 44 -12.30 3.73 -6.43
CA TYR A 44 -11.99 3.50 -5.01
C TYR A 44 -11.50 4.79 -4.35
N PRO A 45 -11.82 5.01 -3.06
CA PRO A 45 -11.43 6.24 -2.36
C PRO A 45 -9.94 6.27 -2.06
N LEU A 46 -9.36 7.47 -2.04
CA LEU A 46 -8.05 7.68 -1.41
C LEU A 46 -8.23 7.77 0.12
N TRP A 47 -7.12 7.75 0.85
CA TRP A 47 -7.16 7.74 2.31
C TRP A 47 -7.93 8.94 2.93
N PRO A 48 -7.74 10.20 2.49
CA PRO A 48 -8.54 11.31 2.99
C PRO A 48 -10.04 11.17 2.71
N ASP A 49 -10.40 10.70 1.51
CA ASP A 49 -11.80 10.46 1.12
C ASP A 49 -12.43 9.39 2.03
N LEU A 50 -11.71 8.29 2.27
CA LEU A 50 -12.18 7.20 3.11
C LEU A 50 -12.43 7.64 4.55
N ILE A 51 -11.56 8.48 5.12
CA ILE A 51 -11.74 9.03 6.47
C ILE A 51 -12.98 9.94 6.54
N ASN A 52 -13.21 10.75 5.51
CA ASN A 52 -14.39 11.60 5.45
C ASN A 52 -15.68 10.77 5.36
N GLU A 53 -15.67 9.67 4.61
CA GLU A 53 -16.79 8.72 4.55
C GLU A 53 -16.98 8.00 5.90
N LEU A 54 -15.90 7.58 6.57
CA LEU A 54 -15.94 6.95 7.89
C LEU A 54 -16.56 7.87 8.96
N ASN A 55 -16.28 9.17 8.91
CA ASN A 55 -16.86 10.16 9.83
C ASN A 55 -18.40 10.14 9.78
N MET A 56 -19.00 9.84 8.62
CA MET A 56 -20.46 9.77 8.50
C MET A 56 -21.09 8.68 9.36
N LEU A 57 -20.34 7.66 9.78
CA LEU A 57 -20.82 6.61 10.70
C LEU A 57 -20.87 7.08 12.16
N ALA A 58 -20.05 8.08 12.52
CA ALA A 58 -19.92 8.62 13.86
C ALA A 58 -20.01 10.16 13.87
N PRO A 59 -21.16 10.75 13.45
CA PRO A 59 -21.30 12.19 13.24
C PRO A 59 -21.17 13.03 14.53
N SER A 60 -21.22 12.38 15.70
CA SER A 60 -20.96 13.00 17.00
C SER A 60 -19.48 13.31 17.23
N LEU A 61 -18.56 12.66 16.49
CA LEU A 61 -17.12 12.89 16.62
C LEU A 61 -16.66 14.05 15.73
N GLN A 62 -16.26 15.14 16.38
CA GLN A 62 -15.57 16.22 15.70
C GLN A 62 -14.09 15.86 15.48
N ARG A 63 -13.62 16.09 14.26
CA ARG A 63 -12.20 16.04 13.87
C ARG A 63 -11.61 17.44 14.00
N ASP A 64 -10.47 17.57 14.66
CA ASP A 64 -9.67 18.79 14.55
C ASP A 64 -8.94 18.78 13.20
N GLU A 65 -8.90 19.90 12.48
CA GLU A 65 -8.19 20.01 11.20
C GLU A 65 -6.72 19.60 11.28
N LYS A 66 -6.09 19.75 12.45
CA LYS A 66 -4.69 19.36 12.67
C LYS A 66 -4.51 17.92 13.16
N GLU A 67 -5.60 17.20 13.41
CA GLU A 67 -5.55 15.85 13.94
C GLU A 67 -5.00 14.87 12.91
N ASN A 68 -4.11 13.99 13.34
CA ASN A 68 -3.62 12.90 12.51
C ASN A 68 -4.77 11.97 12.13
N LEU A 69 -4.92 11.68 10.82
CA LEU A 69 -6.03 10.87 10.29
C LEU A 69 -6.07 9.44 10.85
N LEU A 70 -4.93 8.83 11.19
CA LEU A 70 -4.87 7.49 11.79
C LEU A 70 -5.43 7.51 13.23
N ILE A 71 -5.13 8.56 14.00
CA ILE A 71 -5.66 8.76 15.36
C ILE A 71 -7.16 9.00 15.29
N TYR A 72 -7.61 9.80 14.33
CA TYR A 72 -9.02 10.06 14.14
C TYR A 72 -9.79 8.78 13.73
N ALA A 73 -9.22 7.96 12.84
CA ALA A 73 -9.79 6.66 12.47
C ALA A 73 -9.96 5.72 13.67
N ASP A 74 -8.99 5.72 14.61
CA ASP A 74 -9.12 5.00 15.88
C ASP A 74 -10.29 5.49 16.71
N ARG A 75 -10.48 6.81 16.82
CA ARG A 75 -11.61 7.38 17.57
C ARG A 75 -12.94 6.97 16.97
N VAL A 76 -13.07 6.97 15.65
CA VAL A 76 -14.29 6.51 14.95
C VAL A 76 -14.56 5.04 15.25
N LYS A 77 -13.55 4.18 15.11
CA LYS A 77 -13.67 2.74 15.40
C LYS A 77 -14.04 2.47 16.86
N ASP A 78 -13.35 3.13 17.81
CA ASP A 78 -13.60 3.01 19.25
C ASP A 78 -15.01 3.51 19.64
N GLN A 79 -15.49 4.58 19.01
CA GLN A 79 -16.83 5.11 19.29
C GLN A 79 -17.91 4.14 18.82
N LEU A 80 -17.79 3.61 17.61
CA LEU A 80 -18.71 2.61 17.08
C LEU A 80 -18.70 1.35 17.95
N ASP A 81 -17.54 0.91 18.43
CA ASP A 81 -17.44 -0.23 19.34
C ASP A 81 -18.13 0.03 20.69
N LYS A 82 -17.89 1.19 21.31
CA LYS A 82 -18.55 1.59 22.56
C LYS A 82 -20.08 1.67 22.45
N GLU A 83 -20.58 2.05 21.28
CA GLU A 83 -22.02 2.10 20.98
C GLU A 83 -22.60 0.73 20.59
N GLY A 84 -21.79 -0.34 20.51
CA GLY A 84 -22.22 -1.66 20.06
C GLY A 84 -22.48 -1.75 18.55
N ARG A 85 -21.93 -0.82 17.77
CA ARG A 85 -22.12 -0.62 16.32
C ARG A 85 -20.88 -0.98 15.50
N ILE A 86 -19.95 -1.75 16.05
CA ILE A 86 -18.69 -2.09 15.36
C ILE A 86 -18.90 -2.85 14.04
N GLU A 87 -19.99 -3.61 13.90
CA GLU A 87 -20.30 -4.28 12.63
C GLU A 87 -20.63 -3.28 11.52
N GLU A 88 -21.14 -2.08 11.82
CA GLU A 88 -21.34 -1.03 10.80
C GLU A 88 -20.02 -0.56 10.18
N TYR A 89 -18.95 -0.52 10.98
CA TYR A 89 -17.60 -0.20 10.51
C TYR A 89 -17.07 -1.29 9.56
N TYR A 90 -17.23 -2.56 9.92
CA TYR A 90 -16.78 -3.67 9.08
C TYR A 90 -17.59 -3.77 7.79
N ASP A 91 -18.92 -3.63 7.87
CA ASP A 91 -19.80 -3.59 6.72
C ASP A 91 -19.46 -2.43 5.78
N PHE A 92 -19.14 -1.27 6.33
CA PHE A 92 -18.68 -0.12 5.56
C PHE A 92 -17.42 -0.47 4.77
N LEU A 93 -16.38 -1.01 5.42
CA LEU A 93 -15.14 -1.40 4.74
C LEU A 93 -15.39 -2.43 3.64
N THR A 94 -16.20 -3.46 3.91
CA THR A 94 -16.56 -4.46 2.89
C THR A 94 -17.30 -3.81 1.72
N LYS A 95 -18.32 -2.97 1.97
CA LYS A 95 -19.10 -2.30 0.92
C LYS A 95 -18.27 -1.32 0.09
N THR A 96 -17.32 -0.63 0.72
CA THR A 96 -16.46 0.34 0.05
C THR A 96 -15.45 -0.32 -0.88
N PHE A 97 -14.90 -1.47 -0.47
CA PHE A 97 -13.80 -2.15 -1.16
C PHE A 97 -14.19 -3.42 -1.93
N GLN A 98 -15.44 -3.87 -1.88
CA GLN A 98 -15.94 -4.92 -2.76
C GLN A 98 -15.81 -4.53 -4.25
N PRO A 99 -15.86 -5.50 -5.18
CA PRO A 99 -15.76 -5.22 -6.61
C PRO A 99 -16.79 -4.19 -7.08
N LYS A 100 -16.31 -3.14 -7.74
CA LYS A 100 -17.15 -2.11 -8.38
C LYS A 100 -17.51 -2.51 -9.81
N SER A 101 -18.51 -1.85 -10.40
CA SER A 101 -18.96 -2.12 -11.77
C SER A 101 -17.85 -1.97 -12.81
N LYS A 102 -17.01 -0.92 -12.68
CA LYS A 102 -15.74 -0.82 -13.38
C LYS A 102 -14.70 -1.63 -12.59
N HIS A 103 -14.53 -2.90 -12.94
CA HIS A 103 -13.65 -3.83 -12.22
C HIS A 103 -12.16 -3.42 -12.29
N PHE A 104 -11.71 -2.95 -13.45
CA PHE A 104 -10.34 -2.49 -13.69
C PHE A 104 -10.31 -1.53 -14.90
N ASP A 105 -9.14 -0.96 -15.14
CA ASP A 105 -8.82 -0.09 -16.27
C ASP A 105 -7.72 -0.73 -17.16
N MET A 106 -7.60 -0.32 -18.42
CA MET A 106 -6.52 -0.80 -19.31
C MET A 106 -5.14 -0.53 -18.73
N PHE A 107 -4.98 0.56 -17.99
CA PHE A 107 -3.78 0.84 -17.20
C PHE A 107 -3.35 -0.36 -16.34
N HIS A 108 -4.30 -1.00 -15.64
CA HIS A 108 -4.01 -2.14 -14.76
C HIS A 108 -3.51 -3.35 -15.57
N ARG A 109 -4.12 -3.61 -16.74
CA ARG A 109 -3.67 -4.71 -17.62
C ARG A 109 -2.26 -4.47 -18.14
N SER A 110 -1.99 -3.27 -18.67
CA SER A 110 -0.67 -2.89 -19.15
C SER A 110 0.39 -2.97 -18.06
N LEU A 111 0.03 -2.56 -16.84
CA LEU A 111 0.91 -2.67 -15.69
C LEU A 111 1.29 -4.12 -15.35
N LEU A 112 0.31 -5.03 -15.35
CA LEU A 112 0.52 -6.47 -15.10
C LEU A 112 1.28 -7.17 -16.23
N ASN A 113 1.25 -6.62 -17.44
CA ASN A 113 2.02 -7.12 -18.56
C ASN A 113 3.52 -6.81 -18.45
N LEU A 114 3.96 -5.93 -17.56
CA LEU A 114 5.38 -5.55 -17.43
C LEU A 114 6.32 -6.63 -16.84
N ASP A 115 5.88 -7.88 -16.68
CA ASP A 115 6.65 -9.04 -16.12
C ASP A 115 7.38 -8.73 -14.80
N PHE A 116 6.70 -8.04 -13.90
CA PHE A 116 7.14 -7.99 -12.52
C PHE A 116 7.20 -9.41 -11.91
N ALA A 117 8.20 -9.64 -11.08
CA ALA A 117 8.48 -10.95 -10.49
C ALA A 117 7.49 -11.34 -9.37
N GLY A 118 6.87 -10.33 -8.78
CA GLY A 118 5.79 -10.45 -7.82
C GLY A 118 5.04 -9.13 -7.72
N ILE A 119 3.81 -9.18 -7.23
CA ILE A 119 2.96 -8.01 -7.06
C ILE A 119 2.49 -7.97 -5.62
N VAL A 120 2.62 -6.79 -5.02
CA VAL A 120 2.27 -6.50 -3.64
C VAL A 120 1.44 -5.22 -3.63
N THR A 121 0.48 -5.10 -2.72
CA THR A 121 -0.35 -3.90 -2.60
C THR A 121 -0.77 -3.67 -1.15
N PRO A 122 -0.81 -2.43 -0.63
CA PRO A 122 -1.53 -2.12 0.60
C PRO A 122 -3.05 -2.00 0.39
N ASN A 123 -3.55 -2.04 -0.84
CA ASN A 123 -4.97 -1.80 -1.12
C ASN A 123 -5.84 -2.94 -0.60
N TYR A 124 -7.08 -2.64 -0.25
CA TYR A 124 -8.05 -3.63 0.26
C TYR A 124 -8.92 -4.24 -0.84
N ASP A 125 -9.04 -3.56 -1.98
CA ASP A 125 -9.80 -4.00 -3.16
C ASP A 125 -9.14 -5.20 -3.87
N ILE A 126 -9.76 -5.72 -4.93
CA ILE A 126 -9.20 -6.80 -5.76
C ILE A 126 -9.04 -6.42 -7.25
N VAL A 127 -8.77 -5.14 -7.53
CA VAL A 127 -8.67 -4.63 -8.91
C VAL A 127 -7.56 -5.33 -9.69
N LEU A 128 -6.42 -5.59 -9.05
CA LEU A 128 -5.27 -6.22 -9.69
C LEU A 128 -5.54 -7.69 -10.04
N GLU A 129 -6.22 -8.43 -9.16
CA GLU A 129 -6.61 -9.83 -9.38
C GLU A 129 -7.62 -9.92 -10.53
N LEU A 130 -8.59 -9.01 -10.58
CA LEU A 130 -9.58 -8.93 -11.65
C LEU A 130 -8.92 -8.56 -12.98
N ALA A 131 -7.91 -7.69 -12.99
CA ALA A 131 -7.14 -7.35 -14.18
C ALA A 131 -6.20 -8.47 -14.64
N ALA A 132 -5.64 -9.25 -13.70
CA ALA A 132 -4.78 -10.40 -13.97
C ALA A 132 -5.54 -11.62 -14.49
N ARG A 133 -6.87 -11.66 -14.30
CA ARG A 133 -7.71 -12.78 -14.70
C ARG A 133 -7.69 -12.94 -16.22
N ASN A 134 -7.13 -14.06 -16.66
CA ASN A 134 -7.19 -14.52 -18.05
C ASN A 134 -8.10 -15.77 -18.15
N SER A 135 -8.47 -16.16 -19.38
CA SER A 135 -9.40 -17.27 -19.65
C SER A 135 -9.02 -18.62 -19.04
N SER A 136 -7.76 -18.78 -18.62
CA SER A 136 -7.16 -20.07 -18.26
C SER A 136 -6.62 -20.13 -16.82
N SER A 137 -6.59 -19.02 -16.08
CA SER A 137 -6.12 -19.03 -14.69
C SER A 137 -6.67 -17.86 -13.87
N TRP A 138 -7.06 -18.17 -12.65
CA TRP A 138 -7.44 -17.19 -11.64
C TRP A 138 -6.22 -16.66 -10.91
N CYS A 139 -6.25 -15.37 -10.60
CA CYS A 139 -5.30 -14.73 -9.70
C CYS A 139 -5.95 -14.64 -8.30
N GLU A 140 -5.23 -15.06 -7.27
CA GLU A 140 -5.72 -15.10 -5.89
C GLU A 140 -5.03 -14.05 -5.01
N PRO A 141 -5.79 -13.30 -4.20
CA PRO A 141 -5.22 -12.39 -3.22
C PRO A 141 -4.69 -13.21 -2.03
N ILE A 142 -3.55 -12.77 -1.48
CA ILE A 142 -3.00 -13.24 -0.21
C ILE A 142 -3.12 -12.09 0.80
N ASP A 143 -3.90 -12.28 1.85
CA ASP A 143 -4.08 -11.39 2.98
C ASP A 143 -2.97 -11.62 4.04
N LEU A 144 -1.99 -10.70 4.09
CA LEU A 144 -0.90 -10.75 5.07
C LEU A 144 -1.39 -10.62 6.53
N CYS A 145 -2.55 -10.02 6.74
CA CYS A 145 -3.17 -9.88 8.06
C CYS A 145 -3.86 -11.18 8.50
N SER A 146 -4.06 -12.14 7.59
CA SER A 146 -4.63 -13.45 7.92
C SER A 146 -3.61 -14.42 8.49
N SER A 147 -3.89 -14.93 9.70
CA SER A 147 -3.07 -15.96 10.35
C SER A 147 -3.04 -17.29 9.60
N GLU A 148 -4.04 -17.56 8.76
CA GLU A 148 -4.19 -18.81 8.01
C GLU A 148 -3.29 -18.85 6.77
N GLU A 149 -2.84 -17.69 6.30
CA GLU A 149 -2.11 -17.57 5.03
C GLU A 149 -0.60 -17.48 5.19
N LYS A 150 -0.07 -17.59 6.42
CA LYS A 150 1.38 -17.48 6.69
C LYS A 150 2.24 -18.38 5.81
N TYR A 151 1.77 -19.60 5.54
CA TYR A 151 2.47 -20.54 4.65
C TYR A 151 2.39 -20.13 3.18
N THR A 152 1.25 -19.59 2.74
CA THR A 152 1.06 -19.04 1.39
C THR A 152 1.93 -17.80 1.17
N VAL A 153 2.05 -16.92 2.17
CA VAL A 153 2.99 -15.79 2.16
C VAL A 153 4.43 -16.28 1.96
N LEU A 154 4.86 -17.32 2.69
CA LEU A 154 6.20 -17.89 2.50
C LEU A 154 6.39 -18.48 1.10
N LYS A 155 5.38 -19.17 0.55
CA LYS A 155 5.40 -19.69 -0.82
C LYS A 155 5.53 -18.55 -1.85
N PHE A 156 4.76 -17.47 -1.66
CA PHE A 156 4.81 -16.28 -2.49
C PHE A 156 6.21 -15.67 -2.48
N LEU A 157 6.77 -15.36 -1.30
CA LEU A 157 8.13 -14.78 -1.19
C LEU A 157 9.19 -15.66 -1.88
N ARG A 158 9.11 -16.99 -1.74
CA ARG A 158 10.04 -17.93 -2.40
C ARG A 158 9.78 -18.12 -3.90
N SER A 159 8.65 -17.65 -4.40
CA SER A 159 8.31 -17.70 -5.82
C SER A 159 8.78 -16.48 -6.60
N ILE A 160 8.95 -15.32 -5.95
CA ILE A 160 9.42 -14.08 -6.60
C ILE A 160 10.73 -14.28 -7.38
N PRO A 161 11.77 -14.98 -6.87
CA PRO A 161 13.00 -15.17 -7.63
C PRO A 161 12.86 -16.08 -8.85
N LYS A 162 11.74 -16.80 -8.99
CA LYS A 162 11.51 -17.74 -10.09
C LYS A 162 10.96 -16.97 -11.28
N THR A 163 11.44 -17.27 -12.48
CA THR A 163 10.98 -16.67 -13.75
C THR A 163 9.54 -17.06 -14.13
N GLN A 164 8.78 -17.66 -13.22
CA GLN A 164 7.41 -18.09 -13.46
C GLN A 164 6.46 -17.08 -12.84
N LYS A 165 5.57 -16.52 -13.66
CA LYS A 165 4.50 -15.63 -13.18
C LYS A 165 3.71 -16.34 -12.08
N THR A 166 3.65 -15.70 -10.92
CA THR A 166 2.78 -16.14 -9.84
C THR A 166 1.37 -15.64 -10.16
N ASN A 167 0.36 -16.46 -9.90
CA ASN A 167 -1.03 -16.01 -9.95
C ASN A 167 -1.46 -15.48 -8.59
N LEU A 168 -0.55 -14.86 -7.84
CA LEU A 168 -0.73 -14.48 -6.45
C LEU A 168 -0.34 -13.03 -6.26
N ILE A 169 -1.17 -12.28 -5.55
CA ILE A 169 -0.92 -10.88 -5.21
C ILE A 169 -0.99 -10.74 -3.69
N LEU A 170 0.06 -10.18 -3.09
CA LEU A 170 0.14 -10.03 -1.64
C LEU A 170 -0.46 -8.68 -1.19
N HIS A 171 -1.56 -8.74 -0.46
CA HIS A 171 -2.17 -7.61 0.24
C HIS A 171 -1.48 -7.40 1.58
N LEU A 172 -0.73 -6.31 1.71
CA LEU A 172 -0.06 -5.94 2.93
C LEU A 172 -1.09 -5.57 3.99
N HIS A 173 -1.97 -4.61 3.74
CA HIS A 173 -2.87 -4.09 4.78
C HIS A 173 -4.19 -4.84 4.94
N GLY A 174 -4.27 -6.05 4.35
CA GLY A 174 -5.44 -6.91 4.38
C GLY A 174 -6.35 -6.74 3.17
N CYS A 175 -7.44 -7.50 3.14
CA CYS A 175 -8.38 -7.54 2.02
C CYS A 175 -9.81 -7.26 2.52
N PHE A 176 -10.66 -6.66 1.67
CA PHE A 176 -12.07 -6.36 1.97
C PHE A 176 -12.89 -7.61 2.36
N LYS A 177 -12.42 -8.80 1.97
CA LYS A 177 -13.01 -10.11 2.35
C LYS A 177 -12.89 -10.39 3.85
N ASN A 178 -11.89 -9.81 4.52
CA ASN A 178 -11.61 -9.96 5.96
C ASN A 178 -11.55 -8.58 6.64
N PRO A 179 -12.64 -7.80 6.66
CA PRO A 179 -12.62 -6.40 7.11
C PRO A 179 -12.13 -6.23 8.55
N LYS A 180 -12.32 -7.26 9.40
CA LYS A 180 -11.88 -7.28 10.81
C LYS A 180 -10.36 -7.29 10.99
N LYS A 181 -9.60 -7.65 9.95
CA LYS A 181 -8.14 -7.77 9.97
C LYS A 181 -7.44 -6.64 9.22
N ILE A 182 -8.18 -5.74 8.56
CA ILE A 182 -7.63 -4.63 7.81
C ILE A 182 -6.79 -3.71 8.71
N ILE A 183 -5.64 -3.26 8.21
CA ILE A 183 -4.81 -2.24 8.83
C ILE A 183 -5.26 -0.88 8.31
N LEU A 184 -5.88 -0.08 9.18
CA LEU A 184 -6.46 1.22 8.83
C LEU A 184 -6.20 2.29 9.89
N THR A 185 -6.31 1.92 11.16
CA THR A 185 -6.21 2.82 12.30
C THR A 185 -4.79 2.85 12.88
N GLN A 186 -4.44 3.87 13.69
CA GLN A 186 -3.13 3.91 14.33
C GLN A 186 -2.89 2.64 15.18
N LYS A 187 -3.88 2.16 15.94
CA LYS A 187 -3.75 0.91 16.70
C LYS A 187 -3.52 -0.31 15.81
N ASP A 188 -4.15 -0.37 14.64
CA ASP A 188 -3.92 -1.49 13.71
C ASP A 188 -2.50 -1.44 13.13
N TYR A 189 -2.02 -0.26 12.75
CA TYR A 189 -0.63 -0.05 12.32
C TYR A 189 0.38 -0.40 13.42
N LEU A 190 0.19 0.09 14.65
CA LEU A 190 1.06 -0.24 15.79
C LEU A 190 1.08 -1.75 16.09
N ARG A 191 -0.06 -2.44 15.97
CA ARG A 191 -0.12 -3.90 16.12
C ARG A 191 0.66 -4.61 15.00
N ALA A 192 0.55 -4.13 13.77
CA ALA A 192 1.17 -4.75 12.61
C ALA A 192 2.66 -4.46 12.50
N TYR A 193 3.10 -3.23 12.70
CA TYR A 193 4.49 -2.79 12.51
C TYR A 193 5.29 -2.69 13.82
N GLY A 194 4.61 -2.68 14.96
CA GLY A 194 5.21 -2.41 16.27
C GLY A 194 5.26 -0.92 16.61
N GLU A 195 5.68 -0.60 17.83
CA GLU A 195 5.95 0.78 18.22
C GLU A 195 7.20 1.29 17.50
N ILE A 196 7.09 2.49 16.92
CA ILE A 196 8.22 3.26 16.41
C ILE A 196 8.68 4.15 17.57
N LYS A 197 9.59 3.66 18.41
CA LYS A 197 10.24 4.49 19.42
C LYS A 197 11.56 4.98 18.86
N ASP A 198 11.63 6.28 18.58
CA ASP A 198 12.80 6.95 17.98
C ASP A 198 14.03 6.96 18.91
N GLU A 199 13.87 6.69 20.21
CA GLU A 199 14.93 6.95 21.21
C GLU A 199 15.56 5.71 21.87
N GLU A 200 14.95 4.54 21.76
CA GLU A 200 15.62 3.34 22.23
C GLU A 200 16.43 2.75 21.08
N LYS A 201 17.73 3.10 21.04
CA LYS A 201 18.77 2.29 20.39
C LYS A 201 18.37 0.83 20.55
N LEU A 202 17.82 0.25 19.49
CA LEU A 202 17.27 -1.09 19.48
C LEU A 202 18.37 -2.01 20.02
N LYS A 203 18.25 -2.39 21.30
CA LYS A 203 19.14 -3.39 21.87
C LYS A 203 18.96 -4.63 21.00
N TYR A 204 20.06 -5.05 20.39
CA TYR A 204 20.22 -6.22 19.53
C TYR A 204 19.10 -7.26 19.75
N GLY A 205 18.19 -7.39 18.78
CA GLY A 205 17.18 -8.45 18.75
C GLY A 205 15.70 -8.04 18.65
N GLN A 206 15.34 -6.76 18.78
CA GLN A 206 13.93 -6.30 18.75
C GLN A 206 13.47 -5.63 17.43
N ALA A 207 14.33 -5.60 16.41
CA ALA A 207 14.09 -4.83 15.18
C ALA A 207 13.01 -5.44 14.26
N LEU A 208 12.49 -6.64 14.51
CA LEU A 208 11.44 -7.27 13.68
C LEU A 208 10.44 -8.03 14.55
N ASN A 209 9.78 -7.35 15.50
CA ASN A 209 8.94 -8.02 16.50
C ASN A 209 7.63 -8.60 15.97
N THR A 210 7.18 -8.19 14.79
CA THR A 210 5.90 -8.63 14.21
C THR A 210 6.11 -9.45 12.94
N PHE A 211 5.18 -10.37 12.66
CA PHE A 211 5.20 -11.14 11.41
C PHE A 211 5.13 -10.22 10.17
N HIS A 212 4.31 -9.18 10.26
CA HIS A 212 4.12 -8.21 9.18
C HIS A 212 5.42 -7.48 8.81
N ARG A 213 6.11 -6.93 9.81
CA ARG A 213 7.38 -6.22 9.61
C ARG A 213 8.45 -7.15 9.09
N LYS A 214 8.51 -8.42 9.55
CA LYS A 214 9.42 -9.45 8.99
C LYS A 214 9.20 -9.66 7.50
N VAL A 215 7.94 -9.76 7.07
CA VAL A 215 7.59 -9.98 5.65
C VAL A 215 7.97 -8.78 4.80
N ILE A 216 7.59 -7.56 5.20
CA ILE A 216 7.91 -6.34 4.47
C ILE A 216 9.41 -6.08 4.43
N TRP A 217 10.10 -6.22 5.57
CA TRP A 217 11.56 -6.10 5.63
C TRP A 217 12.23 -7.13 4.71
N SER A 218 11.80 -8.40 4.72
CA SER A 218 12.38 -9.43 3.86
C SER A 218 12.18 -9.09 2.38
N LEU A 219 11.01 -8.57 2.01
CA LEU A 219 10.72 -8.13 0.64
C LEU A 219 11.66 -7.00 0.22
N LEU A 220 11.79 -5.95 1.04
CA LEU A 220 12.61 -4.79 0.75
C LEU A 220 14.11 -5.10 0.77
N ALA A 221 14.57 -5.94 1.69
CA ALA A 221 15.98 -6.32 1.80
C ALA A 221 16.47 -7.22 0.66
N THR A 222 15.58 -8.02 0.06
CA THR A 222 15.98 -9.05 -0.92
C THR A 222 15.61 -8.71 -2.35
N HIS A 223 14.70 -7.76 -2.59
CA HIS A 223 14.19 -7.43 -3.92
C HIS A 223 14.15 -5.93 -4.17
N THR A 224 14.50 -5.53 -5.38
CA THR A 224 14.17 -4.19 -5.88
C THR A 224 12.66 -4.08 -5.99
N VAL A 225 12.11 -2.98 -5.45
CA VAL A 225 10.67 -2.70 -5.47
C VAL A 225 10.42 -1.46 -6.32
N VAL A 226 9.39 -1.51 -7.16
CA VAL A 226 8.90 -0.38 -7.94
C VAL A 226 7.53 0.03 -7.39
N PHE A 227 7.45 1.22 -6.80
CA PHE A 227 6.22 1.80 -6.25
C PHE A 227 5.44 2.57 -7.32
N ILE A 228 4.14 2.32 -7.44
CA ILE A 228 3.23 3.00 -8.38
C ILE A 228 1.91 3.31 -7.66
N GLY A 229 1.46 4.57 -7.72
CA GLY A 229 0.23 5.00 -7.04
C GLY A 229 0.26 4.80 -5.52
N PHE A 230 1.45 4.56 -4.95
CA PHE A 230 1.68 4.37 -3.53
C PHE A 230 1.96 5.71 -2.86
N SER A 231 1.32 5.94 -1.72
CA SER A 231 1.56 7.14 -0.95
C SER A 231 2.89 7.06 -0.22
N MET A 232 3.85 7.87 -0.65
CA MET A 232 5.15 8.00 0.01
C MET A 232 5.05 8.70 1.39
N SER A 233 3.83 9.06 1.83
CA SER A 233 3.54 9.55 3.19
C SER A 233 3.16 8.45 4.18
N ASP A 234 3.10 7.16 3.78
CA ASP A 234 2.95 6.06 4.74
C ASP A 234 4.20 5.95 5.61
N GLU A 235 4.13 6.56 6.79
CA GLU A 235 5.24 6.61 7.72
C GLU A 235 5.73 5.23 8.14
N PHE A 236 4.83 4.30 8.45
CA PHE A 236 5.21 2.97 8.92
C PHE A 236 6.02 2.22 7.85
N PHE A 237 5.58 2.29 6.60
CA PHE A 237 6.31 1.69 5.49
C PHE A 237 7.67 2.36 5.27
N MET A 238 7.71 3.69 5.31
CA MET A 238 8.94 4.47 5.15
C MET A 238 9.98 4.20 6.23
N LYS A 239 9.56 3.96 7.47
CA LYS A 239 10.47 3.52 8.53
C LYS A 239 11.08 2.16 8.22
N VAL A 240 10.34 1.21 7.63
CA VAL A 240 10.93 -0.11 7.26
C VAL A 240 11.98 0.03 6.17
N LEU A 241 11.79 0.93 5.20
CA LEU A 241 12.82 1.28 4.21
C LEU A 241 14.10 1.82 4.87
N GLU A 242 13.95 2.73 5.83
CA GLU A 242 15.07 3.29 6.60
C GLU A 242 15.82 2.20 7.37
N MET A 243 15.11 1.29 8.04
CA MET A 243 15.75 0.16 8.74
C MET A 243 16.57 -0.71 7.80
N VAL A 244 16.04 -1.06 6.61
CA VAL A 244 16.80 -1.89 5.66
C VAL A 244 18.06 -1.13 5.21
N LYS A 245 17.96 0.16 4.95
CA LYS A 245 19.12 0.99 4.59
C LYS A 245 20.19 0.99 5.69
N GLU A 246 19.77 1.15 6.94
CA GLU A 246 20.65 1.12 8.12
C GLU A 246 21.28 -0.25 8.36
N ASP A 247 20.49 -1.32 8.30
CA ASP A 247 20.93 -2.71 8.53
C ASP A 247 22.04 -3.15 7.56
N PHE A 248 22.08 -2.56 6.36
CA PHE A 248 23.04 -2.88 5.29
C PHE A 248 24.01 -1.74 4.96
N GLU A 249 24.03 -0.66 5.75
CA GLU A 249 24.93 0.50 5.57
C GLU A 249 24.91 1.08 4.13
N ILE A 250 23.71 1.22 3.55
CA ILE A 250 23.54 1.60 2.14
C ILE A 250 23.50 3.12 2.00
N ASP A 251 24.61 3.72 1.54
CA ASP A 251 24.71 5.19 1.45
C ASP A 251 24.41 5.80 0.07
N THR A 252 24.62 5.06 -1.04
CA THR A 252 24.74 5.71 -2.36
C THR A 252 23.98 5.07 -3.52
N GLN A 253 23.53 3.81 -3.41
CA GLN A 253 22.79 3.16 -4.50
C GLN A 253 21.30 3.04 -4.17
N PRO A 254 20.41 3.43 -5.10
CA PRO A 254 18.99 3.24 -4.88
C PRO A 254 18.64 1.75 -4.93
N MET A 255 18.01 1.26 -3.87
CA MET A 255 17.50 -0.11 -3.81
C MET A 255 16.16 -0.26 -4.51
N HIS A 256 15.37 0.81 -4.51
CA HIS A 256 13.99 0.82 -4.96
C HIS A 256 13.72 2.01 -5.89
N PHE A 257 12.58 1.99 -6.58
CA PHE A 257 12.16 3.02 -7.51
C PHE A 257 10.72 3.43 -7.20
N ALA A 258 10.39 4.71 -7.32
CA ALA A 258 9.01 5.18 -7.21
C ALA A 258 8.64 5.97 -8.46
N ILE A 259 7.54 5.59 -9.12
CA ILE A 259 7.01 6.33 -10.25
C ILE A 259 6.03 7.37 -9.73
N ILE A 260 6.39 8.65 -9.86
CA ILE A 260 5.68 9.77 -9.23
C ILE A 260 5.59 10.96 -10.19
N SER A 261 4.59 11.82 -10.03
CA SER A 261 4.47 13.03 -10.85
C SER A 261 5.64 13.96 -10.59
N ASP A 262 6.04 14.76 -11.58
CA ASP A 262 7.04 15.83 -11.44
C ASP A 262 6.56 17.05 -10.63
N LYS A 263 5.37 16.99 -10.02
CA LYS A 263 4.94 17.94 -8.99
C LYS A 263 5.93 17.93 -7.82
N ASP A 264 6.45 19.12 -7.48
CA ASP A 264 7.47 19.31 -6.42
C ASP A 264 8.71 18.41 -6.57
N LYS A 265 9.16 18.22 -7.82
CA LYS A 265 10.23 17.28 -8.22
C LYS A 265 11.48 17.34 -7.34
N GLU A 266 12.01 18.52 -7.04
CA GLU A 266 13.25 18.70 -6.27
C GLU A 266 13.08 18.20 -4.83
N ARG A 267 12.01 18.64 -4.15
CA ARG A 267 11.72 18.27 -2.76
C ARG A 267 11.45 16.78 -2.64
N THR A 268 10.63 16.24 -3.53
CA THR A 268 10.29 14.81 -3.57
C THR A 268 11.55 13.97 -3.82
N SER A 269 12.45 14.45 -4.69
CA SER A 269 13.70 13.74 -4.98
C SER A 269 14.60 13.61 -3.76
N GLU A 270 14.78 14.68 -2.99
CA GLU A 270 15.62 14.66 -1.80
C GLU A 270 15.10 13.66 -0.75
N ILE A 271 13.80 13.72 -0.46
CA ILE A 271 13.15 12.85 0.55
C ILE A 271 13.21 11.38 0.14
N LEU A 272 12.93 11.06 -1.13
CA LEU A 272 12.93 9.67 -1.58
C LEU A 272 14.34 9.08 -1.62
N ARG A 273 15.32 9.87 -2.09
CA ARG A 273 16.72 9.42 -2.16
C ARG A 273 17.31 9.20 -0.78
N SER A 274 16.98 10.03 0.21
CA SER A 274 17.46 9.82 1.59
C SER A 274 16.97 8.49 2.16
N LYS A 275 15.83 7.98 1.70
CA LYS A 275 15.23 6.68 2.06
C LYS A 275 15.61 5.52 1.12
N GLY A 276 16.59 5.71 0.22
CA GLY A 276 17.04 4.67 -0.71
C GLY A 276 16.11 4.40 -1.90
N VAL A 277 15.16 5.31 -2.18
CA VAL A 277 14.21 5.22 -3.29
C VAL A 277 14.56 6.22 -4.38
N PHE A 278 14.75 5.74 -5.62
CA PHE A 278 14.99 6.61 -6.77
C PHE A 278 13.66 7.03 -7.41
N PRO A 279 13.35 8.34 -7.49
CA PRO A 279 12.15 8.79 -8.18
C PRO A 279 12.30 8.68 -9.69
N LEU A 280 11.24 8.23 -10.33
CA LEU A 280 11.03 8.13 -11.77
C LEU A 280 9.84 9.02 -12.11
N PHE A 281 10.08 10.10 -12.84
CA PHE A 281 9.10 11.17 -12.97
C PHE A 281 8.26 11.03 -14.24
N TYR A 282 6.97 11.34 -14.14
CA TYR A 282 6.09 11.58 -15.28
C TYR A 282 5.48 12.98 -15.21
N PRO A 283 5.10 13.58 -16.36
CA PRO A 283 4.47 14.90 -16.40
C PRO A 283 3.19 14.96 -15.55
N HIS A 284 3.15 15.92 -14.63
CA HIS A 284 2.02 16.11 -13.74
C HIS A 284 0.74 16.50 -14.49
N SER A 285 -0.37 15.90 -14.05
CA SER A 285 -1.74 16.17 -14.45
C SER A 285 -2.66 15.71 -13.32
N GLU A 286 -3.82 16.36 -13.14
CA GLU A 286 -4.78 16.03 -12.08
C GLU A 286 -5.33 14.59 -12.21
N ASP A 287 -5.44 14.09 -13.44
CA ASP A 287 -5.89 12.73 -13.75
C ASP A 287 -4.72 11.72 -13.87
N HIS A 288 -3.48 12.17 -13.64
CA HIS A 288 -2.26 11.39 -13.78
C HIS A 288 -2.12 10.71 -15.15
N GLN A 289 -2.60 11.32 -16.24
CA GLN A 289 -2.49 10.76 -17.59
C GLN A 289 -1.04 10.42 -17.98
N GLY A 290 -0.07 11.22 -17.53
CA GLY A 290 1.36 10.96 -17.78
C GLY A 290 1.86 9.63 -17.22
N LEU A 291 1.26 9.11 -16.14
CA LEU A 291 1.58 7.78 -15.61
C LEU A 291 1.09 6.68 -16.55
N GLN A 292 -0.13 6.82 -17.08
CA GLN A 292 -0.70 5.85 -18.02
C GLN A 292 0.14 5.79 -19.29
N ASP A 293 0.48 6.96 -19.85
CA ASP A 293 1.31 7.08 -21.05
C ASP A 293 2.69 6.45 -20.85
N LEU A 294 3.30 6.63 -19.67
CA LEU A 294 4.56 6.00 -19.30
C LEU A 294 4.46 4.47 -19.38
N ILE A 295 3.44 3.89 -18.72
CA ILE A 295 3.26 2.44 -18.65
C ILE A 295 2.96 1.85 -20.03
N PHE A 296 2.11 2.50 -20.83
CA PHE A 296 1.81 2.06 -22.20
C PHE A 296 3.05 2.09 -23.11
N LYS A 297 3.88 3.14 -23.01
CA LYS A 297 5.14 3.23 -23.76
C LYS A 297 6.12 2.13 -23.35
N VAL A 298 6.24 1.85 -22.06
CA VAL A 298 7.14 0.81 -21.54
C VAL A 298 6.65 -0.60 -21.93
N GLU A 299 5.34 -0.85 -21.88
CA GLU A 299 4.75 -2.10 -22.37
C GLU A 299 5.05 -2.30 -23.87
N HIS A 300 4.88 -1.26 -24.68
CA HIS A 300 5.18 -1.31 -26.10
C HIS A 300 6.65 -1.61 -26.38
N LEU A 301 7.58 -0.93 -25.70
CA LEU A 301 9.03 -1.13 -25.87
C LEU A 301 9.53 -2.49 -25.37
N THR A 302 8.85 -3.09 -24.40
CA THR A 302 9.17 -4.44 -23.93
C THR A 302 8.61 -5.54 -24.83
N GLY A 303 7.94 -5.18 -25.93
CA GLY A 303 7.57 -6.09 -27.03
C GLY A 303 6.37 -6.98 -26.73
N LYS A 304 5.48 -6.60 -25.79
CA LYS A 304 4.42 -7.47 -25.28
C LYS A 304 3.03 -7.26 -25.88
N ASN A 305 2.93 -6.65 -27.06
CA ASN A 305 1.66 -6.55 -27.77
C ASN A 305 1.28 -7.87 -28.45
N SER A 306 0.36 -8.62 -27.82
CA SER A 306 -0.64 -9.44 -28.49
C SER A 306 -1.86 -9.62 -27.59
N THR A 307 -2.67 -8.58 -27.43
CA THR A 307 -4.13 -8.74 -27.39
C THR A 307 -4.75 -7.51 -28.00
N SER A 308 -5.45 -7.75 -29.10
CA SER A 308 -6.21 -6.81 -29.92
C SER A 308 -7.19 -5.98 -29.09
N TYR A 309 -7.18 -4.68 -29.34
CA TYR A 309 -8.05 -3.64 -28.76
C TYR A 309 -9.52 -3.71 -29.24
N GLU A 310 -10.04 -4.88 -29.60
CA GLU A 310 -11.42 -5.02 -30.05
C GLU A 310 -12.14 -6.13 -29.27
N ASN A 311 -13.24 -5.73 -28.63
CA ASN A 311 -14.27 -6.53 -27.95
C ASN A 311 -14.03 -6.92 -26.48
N ILE A 312 -14.33 -5.98 -25.57
CA ILE A 312 -14.97 -6.32 -24.30
C ILE A 312 -16.23 -5.46 -24.16
N GLN A 313 -17.36 -6.01 -24.62
CA GLN A 313 -18.69 -5.57 -24.19
C GLN A 313 -18.94 -6.15 -22.78
N PRO A 314 -19.57 -5.41 -21.86
CA PRO A 314 -19.89 -5.93 -20.53
C PRO A 314 -21.04 -6.94 -20.63
N GLU A 315 -20.75 -8.23 -20.44
CA GLU A 315 -21.80 -9.23 -20.27
C GLU A 315 -22.40 -9.18 -18.85
N ASN A 316 -23.73 -9.35 -18.85
CA ASN A 316 -24.67 -9.12 -17.77
C ASN A 316 -24.51 -10.05 -16.55
N ASN A 317 -24.92 -9.48 -15.42
CA ASN A 317 -25.29 -10.06 -14.12
C ASN A 317 -25.81 -11.51 -14.18
N GLY A 318 -25.13 -12.40 -13.45
CA GLY A 318 -25.67 -13.67 -12.98
C GLY A 318 -25.49 -13.77 -11.46
N GLU A 319 -26.61 -13.75 -10.75
CA GLU A 319 -26.73 -13.90 -9.29
C GLU A 319 -26.07 -15.21 -8.82
N LEU A 320 -25.21 -15.14 -7.80
CA LEU A 320 -24.89 -16.29 -6.97
C LEU A 320 -25.57 -16.14 -5.61
N SER A 321 -26.66 -16.89 -5.45
CA SER A 321 -27.39 -17.09 -4.20
C SER A 321 -26.63 -18.03 -3.24
N ASN A 322 -26.55 -17.60 -1.99
CA ASN A 322 -26.57 -18.33 -0.72
C ASN A 322 -26.45 -19.88 -0.74
N SER A 323 -25.49 -20.39 0.04
CA SER A 323 -25.78 -21.42 1.03
C SER A 323 -24.72 -21.41 2.14
N ILE A 324 -25.13 -20.86 3.29
CA ILE A 324 -24.56 -21.08 4.61
C ILE A 324 -24.97 -22.50 5.03
N ASP A 325 -24.06 -23.25 5.65
CA ASP A 325 -24.46 -24.34 6.54
C ASP A 325 -23.71 -24.26 7.87
N LEU A 326 -24.48 -24.45 8.93
CA LEU A 326 -24.23 -24.16 10.33
C LEU A 326 -24.67 -25.39 11.11
N SER A 327 -23.75 -26.08 11.78
CA SER A 327 -24.07 -26.99 12.89
C SER A 327 -22.78 -27.28 13.67
N GLN A 328 -22.65 -26.79 14.92
CA GLN A 328 -22.92 -27.50 16.19
C GLN A 328 -21.77 -28.47 16.55
N GLU A 329 -21.24 -28.61 17.77
CA GLU A 329 -21.76 -28.28 19.11
C GLU A 329 -20.66 -28.50 20.21
N THR A 330 -20.84 -27.83 21.35
CA THR A 330 -20.56 -28.26 22.76
C THR A 330 -19.12 -28.42 23.28
N SER A 331 -18.65 -27.60 24.25
CA SER A 331 -18.79 -27.68 25.73
C SER A 331 -17.48 -28.23 26.36
N THR A 332 -16.90 -27.81 27.50
CA THR A 332 -17.35 -27.32 28.81
C THR A 332 -16.14 -26.81 29.63
N ASN A 333 -16.37 -25.86 30.56
CA ASN A 333 -15.78 -25.70 31.93
C ASN A 333 -14.24 -25.54 32.11
N GLU A 334 -13.66 -24.81 33.08
CA GLU A 334 -14.11 -24.07 34.27
C GLU A 334 -12.92 -23.24 34.84
N LYS A 335 -13.22 -22.05 35.40
CA LYS A 335 -12.74 -21.43 36.67
C LYS A 335 -11.27 -20.96 36.96
N LEU A 336 -11.25 -19.72 37.50
CA LEU A 336 -10.50 -19.15 38.67
C LEU A 336 -8.97 -18.93 38.50
N ASP A 337 -8.29 -17.88 38.99
CA ASP A 337 -8.52 -16.86 40.03
C ASP A 337 -7.53 -15.65 39.90
N ARG A 338 -8.02 -14.44 40.25
CA ARG A 338 -7.49 -13.31 41.07
C ARG A 338 -6.05 -12.69 40.94
N GLU A 339 -6.08 -11.34 40.89
CA GLU A 339 -5.34 -10.30 41.69
C GLU A 339 -3.77 -10.22 41.62
N ASN A 340 -3.05 -9.10 41.78
CA ASN A 340 -3.29 -7.68 42.11
C ASN A 340 -2.04 -6.81 41.79
N MET A 341 -2.29 -5.52 41.53
CA MET A 341 -1.52 -4.26 41.75
C MET A 341 0.01 -4.23 42.05
N ASN A 342 0.78 -3.38 41.35
CA ASN A 342 1.21 -2.02 41.80
C ASN A 342 2.36 -1.38 40.97
N LYS A 343 2.22 -0.06 40.73
CA LYS A 343 3.23 0.97 40.34
C LYS A 343 3.89 1.56 41.62
N PRO A 344 4.70 2.67 41.62
CA PRO A 344 5.35 3.49 40.57
C PRO A 344 6.85 3.81 40.87
N GLU A 345 7.56 4.55 40.00
CA GLU A 345 8.06 5.92 40.27
C GLU A 345 8.99 6.47 39.16
N SER A 346 8.98 7.81 39.12
CA SER A 346 9.39 8.77 38.10
C SER A 346 10.85 9.22 38.15
N THR A 347 11.40 9.76 37.04
CA THR A 347 12.00 11.12 37.03
C THR A 347 12.27 11.64 35.60
N VAL A 348 12.28 12.97 35.51
CA VAL A 348 12.25 13.87 34.35
C VAL A 348 13.66 14.25 33.87
N SER A 349 13.88 14.47 32.56
CA SER A 349 14.69 15.61 32.09
C SER A 349 14.27 16.09 30.70
N GLN A 350 14.05 17.40 30.59
CA GLN A 350 13.80 18.16 29.36
C GLN A 350 15.10 18.30 28.55
N PHE A 351 15.03 18.22 27.22
CA PHE A 351 15.81 19.04 26.27
C PHE A 351 15.10 19.07 24.91
N ASP A 352 15.31 20.16 24.18
CA ASP A 352 14.44 20.75 23.17
C ASP A 352 14.21 19.89 21.91
N SER A 353 12.95 19.54 21.64
CA SER A 353 12.51 18.89 20.41
C SER A 353 12.22 19.92 19.32
N VAL A 354 12.90 19.79 18.19
CA VAL A 354 12.54 20.48 16.94
C VAL A 354 11.11 20.06 16.57
N ASN A 355 10.23 21.05 16.44
CA ASN A 355 8.80 20.88 16.20
C ASN A 355 8.53 20.29 14.80
N LEU A 356 8.41 18.96 14.72
CA LEU A 356 8.03 18.19 13.52
C LEU A 356 6.60 18.46 13.04
N ASP A 357 5.75 19.09 13.86
CA ASP A 357 4.36 19.41 13.49
C ASP A 357 4.26 20.51 12.42
N ASP A 358 5.29 21.34 12.25
CA ASP A 358 5.33 22.35 11.19
C ASP A 358 5.69 21.77 9.80
N ILE A 359 6.25 20.55 9.75
CA ILE A 359 6.57 19.85 8.49
C ILE A 359 5.35 19.09 7.96
N ASN A 360 4.51 18.56 8.85
CA ASN A 360 3.31 17.80 8.48
C ASN A 360 2.17 18.67 7.94
N LYS A 361 2.17 19.98 8.23
CA LYS A 361 1.09 20.90 7.87
C LYS A 361 0.98 21.25 6.37
N LYS A 362 1.91 20.76 5.54
CA LYS A 362 1.91 20.97 4.07
C LYS A 362 1.90 19.67 3.25
N MET A 363 1.81 18.49 3.88
CA MET A 363 1.95 17.18 3.21
C MET A 363 0.61 16.45 2.98
N LEU A 364 -0.53 17.09 3.28
CA LEU A 364 -1.88 16.52 3.15
C LEU A 364 -2.59 16.86 1.81
N GLU A 365 -1.89 17.47 0.84
CA GLU A 365 -2.43 17.78 -0.51
C GLU A 365 -1.62 17.11 -1.65
N LEU A 366 -1.12 15.90 -1.38
CA LEU A 366 -0.57 14.95 -2.35
C LEU A 366 -1.16 13.57 -2.05
#